data_AF-A0A529XGU1-F1
#
_entry.id   AF-A0A529XGU1-F1
#
_cell.length_a   1.000
_cell.length_b   1.000
_cell.length_c   1.000
_cell.angle_alpha   90.00
_cell.angle_beta   90.00
_cell.angle_gamma   90.00
#
_symmetry.space_group_name_H-M   'P 1'
#
loop_
_entity.id
_entity.type
_entity.pdbx_description
1 polymer ?
#
loop_
_entity_poly.entity_id
_entity_poly.type
_entity_poly.pdbx_seq_one_letter_code
_entity_poly.pdbx_strand_id
1 'polypeptide(L)'
;FHTALLGGQGRATEATAIKVALSLGADEATLREKMKDPRIAETLSRTYDLATKLSITGTPSYVVGNEVIFGALGQQVLAEKIEEAKSAL
;
A
#
# COMPACT_ATOMS: atom_id res chain seq x y z
N PHE A 1 6.49 -10.04 1.93
CA PHE A 1 5.86 -9.45 3.13
C PHE A 1 4.50 -8.86 2.82
N HIS A 2 4.41 -7.80 2.00
CA HIS A 2 3.15 -7.12 1.64
C HIS A 2 2.00 -8.07 1.26
N THR A 3 2.18 -8.93 0.25
CA THR A 3 1.16 -9.90 -0.19
C THR A 3 0.74 -10.86 0.91
N ALA A 4 1.70 -11.35 1.71
CA ALA A 4 1.42 -12.30 2.78
C ALA A 4 0.65 -11.65 3.95
N LEU A 5 0.94 -10.39 4.28
CA LEU A 5 0.24 -9.66 5.31
C LEU A 5 -1.18 -9.25 4.84
N LEU A 6 -1.29 -8.75 3.61
CA LEU A 6 -2.57 -8.30 3.02
C LEU A 6 -3.53 -9.48 2.78
N GLY A 7 -3.02 -10.61 2.28
CA GLY A 7 -3.80 -11.83 2.06
C GLY A 7 -3.96 -12.70 3.31
N GLY A 8 -3.38 -12.29 4.44
CA GLY A 8 -3.48 -12.99 5.71
C GLY A 8 -4.90 -12.98 6.28
N GLN A 9 -5.21 -13.97 7.11
CA GLN A 9 -6.48 -14.01 7.84
C GLN A 9 -6.41 -13.17 9.11
N GLY A 10 -7.47 -12.40 9.38
CA GLY A 10 -7.60 -11.60 10.60
C GLY A 10 -6.91 -10.23 10.53
N ARG A 11 -6.93 -9.52 11.66
CA ARG A 11 -6.40 -8.15 11.75
C ARG A 11 -4.87 -8.16 11.69
N ALA A 12 -4.30 -7.27 10.88
CA ALA A 12 -2.88 -6.93 10.95
C ALA A 12 -2.60 -6.19 12.27
N THR A 13 -1.92 -6.87 13.20
CA THR A 13 -1.40 -6.33 14.46
C THR A 13 0.12 -6.44 14.42
N GLU A 14 0.82 -5.84 15.38
CA GLU A 14 2.28 -6.02 15.49
C GLU A 14 2.64 -7.52 15.57
N ALA A 15 1.94 -8.29 16.41
CA ALA A 15 2.22 -9.72 16.58
C ALA A 15 2.04 -10.50 15.27
N THR A 16 0.96 -10.25 14.51
CA THR A 16 0.73 -10.95 13.24
C THR A 16 1.71 -10.49 12.16
N ALA A 17 2.04 -9.20 12.12
CA ALA A 17 3.02 -8.64 11.19
C ALA A 17 4.44 -9.19 11.44
N ILE A 18 4.91 -9.19 12.68
CA ILE A 18 6.21 -9.78 13.05
C ILE A 18 6.24 -11.27 12.67
N LYS A 19 5.19 -12.04 13.01
CA LYS A 19 5.11 -13.47 12.65
C LYS A 19 5.25 -13.69 11.13
N VAL A 20 4.57 -12.88 10.31
CA VAL A 20 4.68 -12.97 8.84
C VAL A 20 6.09 -12.57 8.35
N ALA A 21 6.74 -11.60 8.98
CA ALA A 21 8.10 -11.23 8.63
C ALA A 21 9.09 -12.37 8.93
N LEU A 22 9.00 -12.98 10.12
CA LEU A 22 9.87 -14.08 10.52
C LEU A 22 9.65 -15.33 9.66
N SER A 23 8.40 -15.64 9.29
CA SER A 23 8.12 -16.77 8.38
C SER A 23 8.70 -16.58 6.98
N LEU A 24 9.07 -15.34 6.61
CA LEU A 24 9.73 -15.00 5.35
C LEU A 24 11.26 -14.84 5.50
N GLY A 25 11.83 -15.17 6.67
CA GLY A 25 13.27 -15.16 6.91
C GLY A 25 13.84 -13.83 7.42
N ALA A 26 13.00 -12.88 7.86
CA ALA A 26 13.50 -11.68 8.52
C ALA A 26 14.08 -12.01 9.92
N ASP A 27 15.13 -11.31 10.32
CA ASP A 27 15.62 -11.31 11.71
C ASP A 27 14.82 -10.30 12.54
N GLU A 28 14.31 -10.73 13.70
CA GLU A 28 13.43 -9.89 14.52
C GLU A 28 14.16 -8.67 15.08
N ALA A 29 15.38 -8.86 15.60
CA ALA A 29 16.15 -7.78 16.22
C ALA A 29 16.47 -6.68 15.19
N THR A 30 16.93 -7.09 14.01
CA THR A 30 17.20 -6.19 12.89
C THR A 30 15.93 -5.49 12.42
N LEU A 31 14.81 -6.20 12.32
CA LEU A 31 13.52 -5.61 11.92
C LEU A 31 13.08 -4.54 12.91
N ARG A 32 13.10 -4.84 14.21
CA ARG A 32 12.72 -3.90 15.27
C ARG A 32 13.61 -2.66 15.31
N GLU A 33 14.89 -2.82 15.03
CA GLU A 33 15.80 -1.67 14.93
C GLU A 33 15.48 -0.82 13.70
N LYS A 34 15.27 -1.44 12.53
CA LYS A 34 14.90 -0.73 11.29
C LYS A 34 13.53 -0.05 11.38
N MET A 35 12.59 -0.57 12.17
CA MET A 35 11.28 0.06 12.39
C MET A 35 11.36 1.43 13.10
N LYS A 36 12.49 1.76 13.75
CA LYS A 36 12.72 3.06 14.41
C LYS A 36 13.17 4.15 13.44
N ASP A 37 13.41 3.82 12.17
CA ASP A 37 13.91 4.76 11.18
C ASP A 37 12.90 5.90 10.94
N PRO A 38 13.27 7.17 11.21
CA PRO A 38 12.36 8.31 11.07
C PRO A 38 11.85 8.51 9.63
N ARG A 39 12.56 7.97 8.62
CA ARG A 39 12.15 8.02 7.21
C ARG A 39 10.83 7.27 6.98
N ILE A 40 10.47 6.32 7.83
CA ILE A 40 9.18 5.61 7.76
C ILE A 40 8.04 6.59 8.04
N ALA A 41 8.13 7.35 9.13
CA ALA A 41 7.13 8.36 9.47
C ALA A 41 7.02 9.46 8.40
N GLU A 42 8.16 9.90 7.86
CA GLU A 42 8.20 10.86 6.76
C GLU A 42 7.51 10.32 5.50
N THR A 43 7.78 9.05 5.13
CA THR A 43 7.15 8.41 3.96
C THR A 43 5.64 8.28 4.13
N LEU A 44 5.18 7.93 5.33
CA LEU A 44 3.74 7.89 5.65
C LEU A 44 3.12 9.28 5.54
N SER A 45 3.76 10.31 6.09
CA SER A 45 3.27 11.71 6.00
C SER A 45 3.12 12.15 4.54
N ARG A 46 4.14 11.93 3.70
CA ARG A 46 4.10 12.27 2.27
C ARG A 46 2.98 11.52 1.53
N THR A 47 2.71 10.28 1.92
CA THR A 47 1.62 9.48 1.35
C THR A 47 0.25 10.04 1.73
N TYR A 48 0.05 10.45 2.99
CA TYR A 48 -1.18 11.12 3.43
C TYR A 48 -1.37 12.48 2.75
N ASP A 49 -0.31 13.28 2.63
CA ASP A 49 -0.37 14.57 1.96
C ASP A 49 -0.80 14.43 0.49
N LEU A 50 -0.27 13.41 -0.20
CA LEU A 50 -0.68 13.08 -1.56
C LEU A 50 -2.15 12.66 -1.62
N ALA A 51 -2.59 11.80 -0.69
CA ALA A 51 -3.99 11.38 -0.61
C ALA A 51 -4.93 12.58 -0.40
N THR A 52 -4.60 13.51 0.50
CA THR A 52 -5.37 14.73 0.73
C THR A 52 -5.44 15.61 -0.51
N LYS A 53 -4.31 15.82 -1.22
CA LYS A 53 -4.28 16.63 -2.46
C LYS A 53 -5.12 16.02 -3.58
N LEU A 54 -5.27 14.70 -3.60
CA LEU A 54 -6.08 13.95 -4.56
C LEU A 54 -7.52 13.69 -4.05
N SER A 55 -7.92 14.27 -2.92
CA SER A 55 -9.21 14.04 -2.28
C SER A 55 -9.53 12.56 -2.01
N ILE A 56 -8.49 11.74 -1.77
CA ILE A 56 -8.61 10.33 -1.39
C ILE A 56 -8.98 10.24 0.09
N THR A 57 -10.20 9.78 0.36
CA THR A 57 -10.76 9.63 1.71
C THR A 57 -10.81 8.18 2.21
N GLY A 58 -10.44 7.21 1.36
CA GLY A 58 -10.54 5.78 1.69
C GLY A 58 -9.56 4.90 0.90
N THR A 59 -9.42 3.66 1.34
CA THR A 59 -8.58 2.63 0.70
C THR A 59 -9.41 1.38 0.36
N PRO A 60 -9.08 0.65 -0.73
CA PRO A 60 -8.04 0.97 -1.71
C PRO A 60 -8.45 2.12 -2.65
N SER A 61 -7.46 2.83 -3.18
CA SER A 61 -7.60 3.84 -4.23
C SER A 61 -6.39 3.77 -5.16
N TYR A 62 -6.57 4.12 -6.44
CA TYR A 62 -5.56 4.01 -7.48
C TYR A 62 -5.46 5.31 -8.29
N VAL A 63 -4.30 5.56 -8.89
CA VAL A 63 -4.10 6.67 -9.83
C VAL A 63 -3.59 6.08 -11.13
N VAL A 64 -4.28 6.33 -12.24
CA VAL A 64 -3.94 5.83 -13.58
C VAL A 64 -3.98 6.98 -14.57
N GLY A 65 -2.82 7.33 -15.13
CA GLY A 65 -2.68 8.55 -15.93
C GLY A 65 -3.05 9.79 -15.10
N ASN A 66 -4.06 10.52 -15.55
CA ASN A 66 -4.59 11.72 -14.87
C ASN A 66 -5.87 11.45 -14.06
N GLU A 67 -6.28 10.19 -13.92
CA GLU A 67 -7.51 9.80 -13.23
C GLU A 67 -7.23 9.20 -11.86
N VAL A 68 -8.05 9.55 -10.87
CA VAL A 68 -8.09 8.91 -9.55
C VAL A 68 -9.28 7.95 -9.52
N ILE A 69 -9.01 6.69 -9.20
CA ILE A 69 -9.99 5.61 -9.14
C ILE A 69 -10.20 5.24 -7.67
N PHE A 70 -11.41 5.45 -7.17
CA PHE A 70 -11.75 5.20 -5.76
C PHE A 70 -12.36 3.81 -5.57
N GLY A 71 -11.86 3.09 -4.57
CA GLY A 71 -12.41 1.79 -4.16
C GLY A 71 -11.88 0.59 -4.96
N ALA A 72 -12.38 -0.59 -4.59
CA ALA A 72 -11.99 -1.86 -5.20
C ALA A 72 -12.88 -2.17 -6.42
N LEU A 73 -12.54 -1.60 -7.59
CA LEU A 73 -13.29 -1.82 -8.83
C LEU A 73 -12.87 -3.08 -9.61
N GLY A 74 -11.79 -3.74 -9.18
CA GLY A 74 -11.32 -5.00 -9.75
C GLY A 74 -10.42 -4.83 -10.99
N GLN A 75 -9.85 -5.96 -11.42
CA GLN A 75 -8.81 -6.00 -12.46
C GLN A 75 -9.30 -5.50 -13.81
N GLN A 76 -10.53 -5.84 -14.21
CA GLN A 76 -11.07 -5.46 -15.52
C GLN A 76 -11.13 -3.94 -15.68
N VAL A 77 -11.73 -3.25 -14.71
CA VAL A 77 -11.85 -1.78 -14.73
C VAL A 77 -10.46 -1.12 -14.73
N LEU A 78 -9.52 -1.62 -13.93
CA LEU A 78 -8.16 -1.09 -13.92
C LEU A 78 -7.45 -1.29 -15.27
N ALA A 79 -7.66 -2.43 -15.94
CA ALA A 79 -7.09 -2.68 -17.26
C ALA A 79 -7.64 -1.73 -18.32
N GLU A 80 -8.96 -1.50 -18.33
CA GLU A 80 -9.61 -0.52 -19.22
C GLU A 80 -9.03 0.88 -19.00
N LYS A 81 -8.90 1.32 -17.74
CA LYS A 81 -8.30 2.61 -17.38
C LYS A 81 -6.84 2.77 -17.80
N ILE A 82 -6.07 1.69 -17.77
CA ILE A 82 -4.69 1.69 -18.26
C ILE A 82 -4.64 1.90 -19.78
N GLU A 83 -5.51 1.23 -20.54
CA GLU A 83 -5.55 1.39 -22.00
C GLU A 83 -6.05 2.78 -22.43
N GLU A 84 -7.04 3.32 -21.71
CA GLU A 84 -7.49 4.72 -21.89
C GLU A 84 -6.32 5.70 -21.66
N ALA A 85 -5.59 5.55 -20.55
CA ALA A 85 -4.45 6.42 -20.23
C ALA A 85 -3.31 6.33 -21.26
N LYS A 86 -3.04 5.14 -21.80
CA LYS A 86 -2.03 4.97 -22.86
C LYS A 86 -2.43 5.65 -24.17
N SER A 87 -3.72 5.63 -24.51
CA SER A 87 -4.25 6.19 -25.75
C SER A 87 -4.28 7.73 -25.75
N ALA A 88 -4.14 8.34 -24.57
CA ALA A 88 -4.10 9.79 -24.37
C ALA A 88 -2.68 10.39 -24.39
N LEU A 89 -1.66 9.58 -24.66
CA LEU A 89 -0.26 9.98 -24.87
C LEU A 89 0.01 10.35 -26.34
#